data_AF-A0A925TSB4-F1
#
_entry.id   AF-A0A925TSB4-F1
#
_cell.length_a   1.000
_cell.length_b   1.000
_cell.length_c   1.000
_cell.angle_alpha   90.00
_cell.angle_beta   90.00
_cell.angle_gamma   90.00
#
_symmetry.space_group_name_H-M   'P 1'
#
loop_
_entity.id
_entity.type
_entity.pdbx_description
1 polymer ?
#
loop_
_entity_poly.entity_id
_entity_poly.type
_entity_poly.pdbx_seq_one_letter_code
_entity_poly.pdbx_strand_id
1 'polypeptide(L)'
;KVIATGGQVLNSAATLETYATFPEERQRLIDAITKEKISGVLFLTGDRHHTELSVLPRGDSTYALNDFTVSPLTSGLSTVQNEPNTLRAEGTFTREKNFAMMEVGGPLANRAMTITIYSNRGKQLWSRTLKANDLK
;
A
#
# COMPACT_ATOMS: atom_id res chain seq x y z
N LYS A 1 1.26 -12.64 -2.02
CA LYS A 1 1.90 -12.20 -3.27
C LYS A 1 2.21 -10.72 -3.13
N VAL A 2 3.48 -10.36 -3.26
CA VAL A 2 3.93 -8.98 -3.12
C VAL A 2 4.30 -8.49 -4.52
N ILE A 3 3.66 -7.43 -4.99
CA ILE A 3 3.90 -6.82 -6.30
C ILE A 3 4.54 -5.47 -6.05
N ALA A 4 5.82 -5.34 -6.39
CA ALA A 4 6.55 -4.09 -6.25
C ALA A 4 6.49 -3.30 -7.57
N THR A 5 6.12 -2.03 -7.49
CA THR A 5 6.09 -1.11 -8.64
C THR A 5 6.42 0.32 -8.20
N GLY A 6 6.83 1.19 -9.12
CA GLY A 6 7.26 2.55 -8.79
C GLY A 6 6.09 3.43 -8.31
N GLY A 7 5.10 3.60 -9.18
CA GLY A 7 3.93 4.46 -8.92
C GLY A 7 2.85 3.79 -8.06
N GLN A 8 2.05 4.60 -7.38
CA GLN A 8 0.93 4.10 -6.59
C GLN A 8 -0.16 3.49 -7.48
N VAL A 9 -0.62 2.29 -7.13
CA VAL A 9 -1.64 1.55 -7.89
C VAL A 9 -3.04 1.91 -7.39
N LEU A 10 -3.22 1.98 -6.07
CA LEU A 10 -4.55 2.13 -5.48
C LEU A 10 -4.93 3.57 -5.15
N ASN A 11 -3.99 4.50 -4.99
CA ASN A 11 -4.30 5.91 -4.71
C ASN A 11 -5.40 6.43 -5.67
N SER A 12 -6.43 7.08 -5.12
CA SER A 12 -7.58 7.58 -5.88
C SER A 12 -7.34 8.93 -6.56
N ALA A 13 -6.30 9.67 -6.19
CA ALA A 13 -6.02 10.98 -6.73
C ALA A 13 -5.33 10.85 -8.11
N ALA A 14 -6.02 11.26 -9.17
CA ALA A 14 -5.50 11.27 -10.54
C ALA A 14 -4.50 12.41 -10.76
N THR A 15 -3.37 12.34 -10.06
CA THR A 15 -2.28 13.32 -10.14
C THR A 15 -0.93 12.62 -10.27
N LEU A 16 0.05 13.33 -10.83
CA LEU A 16 1.44 12.85 -10.96
C LEU A 16 1.50 11.46 -11.62
N GLU A 17 2.36 10.56 -11.15
CA GLU A 17 2.59 9.23 -11.74
C GLU A 17 1.79 8.12 -11.03
N THR A 18 0.54 8.40 -10.65
CA THR A 18 -0.36 7.42 -10.04
C THR A 18 -1.16 6.67 -11.11
N TYR A 19 -1.52 5.41 -10.86
CA TYR A 19 -2.40 4.64 -11.76
C TYR A 19 -3.81 5.26 -11.90
N ALA A 20 -4.20 6.18 -11.03
CA ALA A 20 -5.46 6.92 -11.18
C ALA A 20 -5.47 7.83 -12.43
N THR A 21 -4.30 8.18 -13.00
CA THR A 21 -4.23 8.86 -14.31
C THR A 21 -4.49 7.92 -15.50
N PHE A 22 -4.50 6.60 -15.27
CA PHE A 22 -4.79 5.56 -16.25
C PHE A 22 -5.99 4.70 -15.78
N PRO A 23 -7.19 5.30 -15.66
CA PRO A 23 -8.32 4.67 -14.97
C PRO A 23 -8.77 3.35 -15.60
N GLU A 24 -8.71 3.22 -16.93
CA GLU A 24 -9.08 2.00 -17.64
C GLU A 24 -8.11 0.84 -17.34
N GLU A 25 -6.80 1.11 -17.34
CA GLU A 25 -5.79 0.11 -17.02
C GLU A 25 -5.83 -0.29 -15.55
N ARG A 26 -5.97 0.69 -14.65
CA ARG A 26 -6.15 0.48 -13.22
C ARG A 26 -7.36 -0.40 -12.95
N GLN A 27 -8.51 -0.10 -13.57
CA GLN A 27 -9.71 -0.89 -13.40
C GLN A 27 -9.55 -2.30 -13.96
N ARG A 28 -8.96 -2.43 -15.16
CA ARG A 28 -8.69 -3.75 -15.77
C ARG A 28 -7.83 -4.64 -14.87
N LEU A 29 -6.81 -4.09 -14.21
CA LEU A 29 -5.98 -4.81 -13.26
C LEU A 29 -6.79 -5.29 -12.04
N ILE A 30 -7.55 -4.37 -11.42
CA ILE A 30 -8.39 -4.68 -10.24
C ILE A 30 -9.46 -5.73 -10.58
N ASP A 31 -10.10 -5.60 -11.74
CA ASP A 31 -11.11 -6.53 -12.23
C ASP A 31 -10.49 -7.91 -12.50
N ALA A 32 -9.31 -7.98 -13.12
CA ALA A 32 -8.63 -9.24 -13.36
C ALA A 32 -8.29 -9.96 -12.04
N ILE A 33 -7.76 -9.24 -11.04
CA ILE A 33 -7.48 -9.82 -9.72
C ILE A 33 -8.77 -10.36 -9.07
N THR A 34 -9.88 -9.64 -9.23
CA THR A 34 -11.18 -10.00 -8.66
C THR A 34 -11.79 -11.21 -9.37
N LYS A 35 -11.87 -11.15 -10.70
CA LYS A 35 -12.43 -12.19 -11.57
C LYS A 35 -11.70 -13.53 -11.40
N GLU A 36 -10.38 -13.49 -11.39
CA GLU A 36 -9.53 -14.68 -11.25
C GLU A 36 -9.36 -15.12 -9.78
N LYS A 37 -10.05 -14.46 -8.84
CA LYS A 37 -10.04 -14.77 -7.39
C LYS A 37 -8.63 -14.88 -6.82
N ILE A 38 -7.75 -13.97 -7.23
CA ILE A 38 -6.35 -14.00 -6.81
C ILE A 38 -6.25 -13.52 -5.36
N SER A 39 -5.98 -14.46 -4.45
CA SER A 39 -5.79 -14.17 -3.03
C SER A 39 -4.39 -13.65 -2.70
N GLY A 40 -4.34 -12.87 -1.62
CA GLY A 40 -3.09 -12.42 -0.99
C GLY A 40 -2.31 -11.38 -1.78
N VAL A 41 -2.92 -10.57 -2.64
CA VAL A 41 -2.23 -9.51 -3.38
C VAL A 41 -1.98 -8.30 -2.48
N LEU A 42 -0.73 -7.85 -2.48
CA LEU A 42 -0.23 -6.66 -1.80
C LEU A 42 0.63 -5.87 -2.78
N PHE A 43 0.34 -4.58 -2.96
CA PHE A 43 1.22 -3.68 -3.71
C PHE A 43 2.22 -3.03 -2.76
N LEU A 44 3.47 -2.96 -3.18
CA LEU A 44 4.51 -2.13 -2.58
C LEU A 44 4.92 -1.07 -3.58
N THR A 45 4.72 0.18 -3.20
CA THR A 45 4.91 1.33 -4.09
C THR A 45 5.85 2.35 -3.48
N GLY A 46 6.33 3.29 -4.29
CA GLY A 46 7.27 4.32 -3.87
C GLY A 46 6.97 5.65 -4.57
N ASP A 47 8.02 6.34 -5.00
CA ASP A 47 8.00 7.56 -5.82
C ASP A 47 7.37 8.82 -5.18
N ARG A 48 6.40 8.68 -4.28
CA ARG A 48 5.58 9.81 -3.80
C ARG A 48 6.25 10.78 -2.84
N HIS A 49 7.44 10.45 -2.36
CA HIS A 49 8.16 11.20 -1.33
C HIS A 49 7.35 11.39 -0.03
N HIS A 50 6.46 10.44 0.24
CA HIS A 50 5.74 10.23 1.50
C HIS A 50 5.35 8.76 1.62
N THR A 51 4.95 8.36 2.81
CA THR A 51 4.55 6.98 3.13
C THR A 51 3.11 6.95 3.56
N GLU A 52 2.37 5.97 3.07
CA GLU A 52 0.96 5.76 3.39
C GLU A 52 0.52 4.34 3.03
N LEU A 53 -0.64 3.95 3.56
CA LEU A 53 -1.34 2.75 3.15
C LEU A 53 -2.64 3.14 2.45
N SER A 54 -2.83 2.71 1.22
CA SER A 54 -4.13 2.78 0.54
C SER A 54 -4.85 1.44 0.65
N VAL A 55 -6.11 1.47 1.07
CA VAL A 55 -6.98 0.30 1.18
C VAL A 55 -8.16 0.51 0.26
N LEU A 56 -8.31 -0.36 -0.74
CA LEU A 56 -9.46 -0.38 -1.64
C LEU A 56 -10.43 -1.48 -1.19
N PRO A 57 -11.56 -1.14 -0.55
CA PRO A 57 -12.63 -2.09 -0.32
C PRO A 57 -13.13 -2.64 -1.64
N ARG A 58 -13.39 -3.94 -1.66
CA ARG A 58 -14.03 -4.64 -2.79
C ARG A 58 -15.24 -5.39 -2.24
N GLY A 59 -16.14 -5.81 -3.13
CA GLY A 59 -17.40 -6.45 -2.72
C GLY A 59 -17.22 -7.68 -1.83
N ASP A 60 -18.30 -8.09 -1.17
CA ASP A 60 -18.34 -9.08 -0.07
C ASP A 60 -17.77 -10.47 -0.41
N SER A 61 -17.62 -10.79 -1.70
CA SER A 61 -17.04 -12.06 -2.18
C SER A 61 -15.52 -12.05 -2.27
N THR A 62 -14.84 -10.99 -1.83
CA THR A 62 -13.38 -10.88 -1.84
C THR A 62 -12.87 -9.99 -0.70
N TYR A 63 -11.57 -9.72 -0.70
CA TYR A 63 -10.87 -8.92 0.30
C TYR A 63 -10.48 -7.53 -0.21
N ALA A 64 -10.24 -6.59 0.70
CA ALA A 64 -9.72 -5.27 0.35
C ALA A 64 -8.29 -5.36 -0.22
N LEU A 65 -8.00 -4.69 -1.33
CA LEU A 65 -6.64 -4.59 -1.84
C LEU A 65 -5.86 -3.55 -1.04
N ASN A 66 -4.59 -3.84 -0.80
CA ASN A 66 -3.69 -3.00 -0.03
C ASN A 66 -2.52 -2.54 -0.91
N ASP A 67 -2.17 -1.28 -0.79
CA ASP A 67 -1.01 -0.65 -1.43
C ASP A 67 -0.22 0.12 -0.38
N PHE A 68 0.95 -0.40 -0.01
CA PHE A 68 1.86 0.24 0.92
C PHE A 68 2.88 1.04 0.13
N THR A 69 2.70 2.36 0.16
CA THR A 69 3.66 3.30 -0.38
C THR A 69 4.70 3.60 0.67
N VAL A 70 5.97 3.30 0.40
CA VAL A 70 7.09 3.51 1.34
C VAL A 70 8.12 4.42 0.68
N SER A 71 8.13 5.69 1.08
CA SER A 71 9.09 6.70 0.65
C SER A 71 9.07 7.94 1.57
N PRO A 72 10.11 8.79 1.54
CA PRO A 72 11.41 8.58 0.92
C PRO A 72 12.46 8.09 1.94
N LEU A 73 13.44 7.30 1.50
CA LEU A 73 14.60 6.98 2.34
C LEU A 73 15.65 8.11 2.29
N THR A 74 16.00 8.57 1.09
CA THR A 74 17.08 9.55 0.88
C THR A 74 16.65 10.83 0.18
N SER A 75 15.64 10.79 -0.70
CA SER A 75 15.16 11.95 -1.47
C SER A 75 14.48 13.01 -0.59
N GLY A 76 14.14 14.15 -1.20
CA GLY A 76 13.36 15.21 -0.55
C GLY A 76 11.95 14.75 -0.20
N LEU A 77 11.28 15.46 0.70
CA LEU A 77 9.88 15.18 1.05
C LEU A 77 8.93 15.73 -0.01
N SER A 78 7.75 15.12 -0.12
CA SER A 78 6.72 15.61 -1.03
C SER A 78 6.36 17.07 -0.72
N THR A 79 6.29 17.88 -1.77
CA THR A 79 5.76 19.25 -1.71
C THR A 79 4.24 19.26 -1.68
N VAL A 80 3.59 18.19 -2.16
CA VAL A 80 2.14 18.01 -2.14
C VAL A 80 1.73 17.51 -0.76
N GLN A 81 1.15 18.40 0.05
CA GLN A 81 0.80 18.08 1.44
C GLN A 81 -0.54 17.37 1.57
N ASN A 82 -1.48 17.66 0.66
CA ASN A 82 -2.88 17.23 0.74
C ASN A 82 -3.34 16.62 -0.58
N GLU A 83 -2.64 15.59 -1.05
CA GLU A 83 -3.17 14.79 -2.15
C GLU A 83 -4.45 14.09 -1.69
N PRO A 84 -5.58 14.24 -2.42
CA PRO A 84 -6.89 13.75 -2.00
C PRO A 84 -7.04 12.24 -2.27
N ASN A 85 -6.19 11.44 -1.65
CA ASN A 85 -6.32 9.99 -1.64
C ASN A 85 -7.43 9.57 -0.66
N THR A 86 -8.62 9.27 -1.17
CA THR A 86 -9.79 8.86 -0.37
C THR A 86 -9.67 7.44 0.16
N LEU A 87 -8.69 6.67 -0.33
CA LEU A 87 -8.43 5.29 0.08
C LEU A 87 -7.33 5.19 1.14
N ARG A 88 -6.75 6.32 1.55
CA ARG A 88 -5.71 6.38 2.58
C ARG A 88 -6.26 5.88 3.92
N ALA A 89 -5.63 4.85 4.48
CA ALA A 89 -5.92 4.36 5.81
C ALA A 89 -5.50 5.37 6.88
N GLU A 90 -6.37 5.57 7.87
CA GLU A 90 -6.15 6.51 8.96
C GLU A 90 -4.85 6.19 9.74
N GLY A 91 -4.13 7.26 10.10
CA GLY A 91 -2.91 7.18 10.90
C GLY A 91 -1.72 6.54 10.18
N THR A 92 -1.75 6.43 8.85
CA THR A 92 -0.64 5.85 8.06
C THR A 92 0.17 6.88 7.29
N PHE A 93 -0.35 8.09 7.11
CA PHE A 93 0.38 9.15 6.41
C PHE A 93 1.64 9.54 7.19
N THR A 94 2.78 9.52 6.51
CA THR A 94 4.09 9.80 7.07
C THR A 94 4.88 10.65 6.10
N ARG A 95 5.23 11.85 6.53
CA ARG A 95 5.95 12.86 5.74
C ARG A 95 7.30 13.17 6.37
N GLU A 96 8.12 12.14 6.51
CA GLU A 96 9.52 12.23 6.92
C GLU A 96 10.33 11.12 6.25
N LYS A 97 11.67 11.20 6.33
CA LYS A 97 12.52 10.14 5.78
C LYS A 97 12.34 8.86 6.59
N ASN A 98 11.99 7.77 5.92
CA ASN A 98 11.60 6.53 6.58
C ASN A 98 11.91 5.30 5.71
N PHE A 99 11.77 4.13 6.33
CA PHE A 99 11.81 2.84 5.66
C PHE A 99 10.83 1.88 6.34
N ALA A 100 10.44 0.82 5.64
CA ALA A 100 9.61 -0.25 6.18
C ALA A 100 10.46 -1.48 6.52
N MET A 101 10.09 -2.16 7.60
CA MET A 101 10.44 -3.54 7.85
C MET A 101 9.20 -4.40 7.68
N MET A 102 9.32 -5.52 6.97
CA MET A 102 8.22 -6.46 6.71
C MET A 102 8.60 -7.83 7.27
N GLU A 103 7.90 -8.25 8.32
CA GLU A 103 8.16 -9.51 9.01
C GLU A 103 7.03 -10.49 8.72
N VAL A 104 7.37 -11.67 8.19
CA VAL A 104 6.39 -12.72 7.89
C VAL A 104 6.58 -13.87 8.85
N GLY A 105 5.53 -14.21 9.59
CA GLY A 105 5.55 -15.25 10.62
C GLY A 105 4.20 -15.93 10.85
N GLY A 106 4.08 -16.64 11.96
CA GLY A 106 2.89 -17.43 12.32
C GLY A 106 2.89 -18.83 11.66
N PRO A 107 1.90 -19.71 11.92
CA PRO A 107 1.79 -21.05 11.32
C PRO A 107 1.44 -21.06 9.82
N LEU A 108 1.65 -22.16 9.10
CA LEU A 108 1.42 -22.24 7.64
C LEU A 108 -0.01 -21.84 7.25
N ALA A 109 -1.01 -22.31 8.01
CA ALA A 109 -2.41 -22.00 7.76
C ALA A 109 -2.81 -20.57 8.19
N ASN A 110 -2.00 -19.91 9.02
CA ASN A 110 -2.32 -18.65 9.70
C ASN A 110 -1.14 -17.67 9.65
N ARG A 111 -0.50 -17.55 8.47
CA ARG A 111 0.61 -16.60 8.30
C ARG A 111 0.12 -15.17 8.47
N ALA A 112 0.96 -14.34 9.06
CA ALA A 112 0.75 -12.91 9.16
C ALA A 112 2.00 -12.16 8.70
N MET A 113 1.78 -10.99 8.11
CA MET A 113 2.82 -10.06 7.72
C MET A 113 2.64 -8.78 8.52
N THR A 114 3.62 -8.44 9.34
CA THR A 114 3.66 -7.18 10.07
C THR A 114 4.57 -6.22 9.33
N ILE A 115 4.03 -5.05 8.98
CA ILE A 115 4.71 -3.98 8.27
C ILE A 115 4.88 -2.83 9.26
N THR A 116 6.12 -2.51 9.58
CA THR A 116 6.47 -1.47 10.55
C THR A 116 7.28 -0.39 9.86
N ILE A 117 6.83 0.87 9.96
CA ILE A 117 7.54 2.02 9.42
C ILE A 117 8.44 2.60 10.50
N TYR A 118 9.70 2.82 10.14
CA TYR A 118 10.70 3.46 10.97
C TYR A 118 11.18 4.75 10.33
N SER A 119 11.35 5.80 11.13
CA SER A 119 12.11 6.98 10.70
C SER A 119 13.55 6.58 10.37
N ASN A 120 14.24 7.46 9.64
CA ASN A 120 15.68 7.31 9.36
C ASN A 120 16.59 7.30 10.62
N ARG A 121 16.04 7.56 11.81
CA ARG A 121 16.72 7.45 13.12
C ARG A 121 16.36 6.17 13.88
N GLY A 122 15.63 5.25 13.26
CA GLY A 122 15.22 3.98 13.88
C GLY A 122 14.04 4.09 14.84
N LYS A 123 13.42 5.26 14.99
CA LYS A 123 12.16 5.40 15.76
C LYS A 123 11.02 4.77 14.96
N GLN A 124 10.29 3.83 15.57
CA GLN A 124 9.03 3.31 15.03
C GLN A 124 7.97 4.42 14.94
N LEU A 125 7.35 4.55 13.77
CA LEU A 125 6.30 5.53 13.49
C LEU A 125 4.92 4.91 13.62
N TRP A 126 4.71 3.77 12.95
CA TRP A 126 3.49 2.98 13.06
C TRP A 126 3.73 1.56 12.55
N SER A 127 2.79 0.67 12.87
CA SER A 127 2.78 -0.71 12.39
C SER A 127 1.37 -1.13 11.96
N ARG A 128 1.29 -2.01 10.97
CA ARG A 128 0.06 -2.66 10.50
C ARG A 128 0.33 -4.14 10.26
N THR A 129 -0.63 -4.99 10.56
CA THR A 129 -0.51 -6.44 10.33
C THR A 129 -1.58 -6.89 9.35
N LEU A 130 -1.16 -7.58 8.30
CA LEU A 130 -2.04 -8.27 7.36
C LEU A 130 -2.01 -9.76 7.66
N LYS A 131 -3.17 -10.35 7.95
CA LYS A 131 -3.29 -11.81 8.12
C LYS A 131 -3.63 -12.43 6.78
N ALA A 132 -3.00 -13.55 6.45
CA ALA A 132 -3.25 -14.27 5.20
C ALA A 132 -4.71 -14.73 5.06
N ASN A 133 -5.43 -14.92 6.17
CA ASN A 133 -6.85 -15.28 6.17
C ASN A 133 -7.77 -14.11 5.82
N ASP A 134 -7.34 -12.88 6.03
CA ASP A 134 -8.11 -11.68 5.70
C ASP A 134 -7.94 -11.29 4.22
N LEU A 135 -7.11 -12.03 3.47
CA LEU A 135 -6.75 -11.75 2.07
C LEU A 135 -7.22 -12.86 1.11
N LYS A 136 -8.36 -13.49 1.42
CA LYS A 136 -8.92 -14.61 0.66
C LYS A 136 -10.17 -14.21 -0.11
#